data_AF-A0A2C1Y3W1-F1
#
_entry.id   AF-A0A2C1Y3W1-F1
#
_cell.length_a   1.000
_cell.length_b   1.000
_cell.length_c   1.000
_cell.angle_alpha   90.00
_cell.angle_beta   90.00
_cell.angle_gamma   90.00
#
_symmetry.space_group_name_H-M   'P 1'
#
loop_
_entity.id
_entity.type
_entity.pdbx_description
1 polymer ?
#
loop_
_entity_poly.entity_id
_entity_poly.type
_entity_poly.pdbx_seq_one_letter_code
_entity_poly.pdbx_strand_id
1 'polypeptide(L)' 'MEKANLPNILTAQHIADYLGISRRRVYELIQMSEEAGGIRCFTIGLSKRVDKEDFLKWIEMKKNKK' A
#
# COMPACT_ATOMS: atom_id res chain seq x y z
N MET A 1 10.88 11.63 -12.03
CA MET A 1 9.94 10.57 -11.62
C MET A 1 8.61 11.23 -11.35
N GLU A 2 7.69 11.12 -12.30
CA GLU A 2 6.38 11.76 -12.25
C GLU A 2 5.56 11.21 -11.07
N LYS A 3 5.20 12.09 -10.13
CA LYS A 3 4.22 11.81 -9.06
C LYS A 3 2.78 11.68 -9.59
N ALA A 4 2.57 11.71 -10.90
CA ALA A 4 1.27 11.74 -11.53
C ALA A 4 0.93 10.36 -12.11
N ASN A 5 -0.19 9.79 -11.69
CA ASN A 5 -0.83 8.57 -12.21
C ASN A 5 -0.55 7.24 -11.48
N LEU A 6 -0.55 7.25 -10.15
CA LEU A 6 -0.99 6.04 -9.45
C LEU A 6 -2.46 5.73 -9.87
N PRO A 7 -2.76 4.50 -10.34
CA PRO A 7 -4.12 4.10 -10.67
C PRO A 7 -4.99 4.05 -9.41
N ASN A 8 -6.31 4.10 -9.59
CA ASN A 8 -7.25 4.04 -8.46
C ASN A 8 -7.09 2.75 -7.65
N ILE A 9 -6.77 1.64 -8.33
CA ILE A 9 -6.49 0.36 -7.68
C ILE A 9 -5.02 0.01 -7.83
N LEU A 10 -4.34 -0.13 -6.70
CA LEU A 10 -2.91 -0.41 -6.61
C LEU A 10 -2.62 -1.90 -6.53
N THR A 11 -1.51 -2.27 -7.18
CA THR A 11 -0.89 -3.59 -7.04
C THR A 11 0.25 -3.50 -6.02
N ALA A 12 0.71 -4.65 -5.52
CA ALA A 12 1.91 -4.68 -4.68
C ALA A 12 3.15 -4.10 -5.39
N GLN A 13 3.22 -4.20 -6.73
CA GLN A 13 4.30 -3.61 -7.52
C GLN A 13 4.21 -2.09 -7.53
N HIS A 14 3.02 -1.51 -7.77
CA HIS A 14 2.84 -0.05 -7.73
C HIS A 14 3.28 0.55 -6.40
N ILE A 15 2.93 -0.11 -5.29
CA ILE A 15 3.32 0.32 -3.94
C ILE A 15 4.83 0.17 -3.73
N ALA A 16 5.41 -0.94 -4.18
CA ALA A 16 6.85 -1.19 -4.08
C ALA A 16 7.66 -0.11 -4.82
N ASP A 17 7.25 0.19 -6.06
CA ASP A 17 7.89 1.21 -6.89
C ASP A 17 7.72 2.61 -6.28
N TYR A 18 6.53 2.93 -5.78
CA TYR A 18 6.24 4.22 -5.17
C TYR A 18 7.03 4.46 -3.88
N LEU A 19 7.16 3.45 -3.02
CA LEU A 19 7.85 3.55 -1.73
C LEU A 19 9.36 3.27 -1.83
N GLY A 20 9.84 2.73 -2.96
CA GLY A 20 11.23 2.31 -3.12
C GLY A 20 11.60 1.10 -2.25
N ILE A 21 10.66 0.17 -2.02
CA ILE A 21 10.86 -1.04 -1.19
C ILE A 21 10.57 -2.32 -1.98
N SER A 22 10.97 -3.48 -1.46
CA SER A 22 10.69 -4.75 -2.12
C SER A 22 9.19 -5.11 -2.08
N ARG A 23 8.69 -5.76 -3.14
CA ARG A 23 7.33 -6.33 -3.18
C ARG A 23 7.03 -7.23 -1.98
N ARG A 24 8.03 -7.99 -1.52
CA ARG A 24 7.91 -8.84 -0.33
C ARG A 24 7.50 -8.00 0.87
N ARG A 25 8.18 -6.86 1.09
CA ARG A 25 7.86 -5.98 2.22
C ARG A 25 6.46 -5.39 2.10
N VAL A 26 6.01 -5.12 0.88
CA VAL A 26 4.62 -4.70 0.63
C VAL A 26 3.63 -5.79 1.04
N TYR A 27 3.88 -7.07 0.70
CA TYR A 27 3.00 -8.16 1.15
C TYR A 27 2.97 -8.31 2.67
N GLU A 28 4.11 -8.17 3.34
CA GLU A 28 4.17 -8.18 4.82
C GLU A 28 3.32 -7.05 5.42
N LEU A 29 3.33 -5.85 4.81
CA LEU A 29 2.47 -4.74 5.23
C LEU A 29 0.99 -5.00 4.93
N ILE A 30 0.67 -5.62 3.80
CA ILE A 30 -0.69 -5.98 3.38
C ILE A 30 -1.29 -7.08 4.29
N GLN A 31 -0.46 -7.98 4.82
CA GLN A 31 -0.88 -9.07 5.71
C GLN A 31 -1.03 -8.63 7.18
N MET A 32 -0.48 -7.47 7.52
CA MET A 32 -0.54 -6.91 8.87
C MET A 32 -1.87 -6.19 9.10
N SER A 33 -2.39 -6.21 10.33
CA SER A 33 -3.58 -5.45 10.68
C SER A 33 -3.32 -3.94 10.64
N GLU A 34 -4.35 -3.14 10.36
CA GLU A 34 -4.26 -1.67 10.35
C GLU A 34 -3.76 -1.13 11.70
N GLU A 35 -4.17 -1.75 12.82
CA GLU A 35 -3.75 -1.41 14.18
C GLU A 35 -2.22 -1.59 14.40
N ALA A 36 -1.66 -2.67 13.86
CA ALA A 36 -0.21 -2.92 13.85
C ALA A 36 0.52 -2.08 12.79
N GLY A 37 -0.21 -1.31 11.99
CA GLY A 37 0.32 -0.40 10.97
C GLY A 37 0.47 -1.05 9.59
N GLY A 38 -0.33 -2.07 9.30
CA GLY A 38 -0.49 -2.66 7.97
C GLY A 38 -1.31 -1.82 7.01
N ILE A 39 -1.25 -2.17 5.72
CA ILE A 39 -1.96 -1.48 4.64
C ILE A 39 -3.30 -2.19 4.41
N ARG A 40 -4.40 -1.44 4.49
CA ARG A 40 -5.73 -1.96 4.16
C ARG A 40 -5.76 -2.48 2.73
N CYS A 41 -6.23 -3.71 2.55
CA CYS A 41 -6.31 -4.35 1.24
C CYS A 41 -7.62 -5.11 1.06
N PHE A 42 -7.94 -5.39 -0.19
CA PHE A 42 -9.00 -6.31 -0.55
C PHE A 42 -8.46 -7.37 -1.51
N THR A 43 -9.20 -8.48 -1.62
CA THR A 43 -8.76 -9.65 -2.37
C THR A 43 -9.67 -9.86 -3.58
N ILE A 44 -9.08 -10.08 -4.76
CA ILE A 44 -9.78 -10.52 -5.96
C ILE A 44 -9.15 -11.84 -6.39
N GLY A 45 -9.83 -12.96 -6.12
CA GLY A 45 -9.26 -14.31 -6.29
C GLY A 45 -8.02 -14.50 -5.43
N LEU A 46 -6.86 -14.77 -6.05
CA LEU A 46 -5.56 -14.88 -5.37
C LEU A 46 -4.78 -13.56 -5.30
N SER A 47 -5.30 -12.49 -5.91
CA SER A 47 -4.63 -11.19 -5.97
C SER A 47 -5.04 -10.28 -4.83
N LYS A 48 -4.06 -9.62 -4.21
CA LYS A 48 -4.30 -8.52 -3.26
C LYS A 48 -4.24 -7.17 -3.99
N ARG A 49 -5.19 -6.30 -3.68
CA ARG A 49 -5.33 -4.95 -4.22
C ARG A 49 -5.53 -3.96 -3.09
N VAL A 50 -5.08 -2.73 -3.31
CA VAL A 50 -5.18 -1.64 -2.35
C VAL A 50 -5.82 -0.46 -3.06
N ASP A 51 -6.82 0.15 -2.43
CA ASP A 51 -7.38 1.39 -2.96
C ASP A 51 -6.38 2.54 -2.79
N LYS A 52 -6.28 3.40 -3.80
CA LYS A 52 -5.33 4.52 -3.79
C LYS A 52 -5.58 5.47 -2.61
N GLU A 53 -6.82 5.75 -2.26
CA GLU A 53 -7.15 6.63 -1.14
C GLU A 53 -6.73 6.02 0.19
N ASP A 54 -7.00 4.72 0.38
CA ASP A 54 -6.57 3.99 1.57
C ASP A 54 -5.04 3.94 1.70
N PHE A 55 -4.33 3.74 0.59
CA PHE A 55 -2.88 3.78 0.58
C PHE A 55 -2.31 5.16 0.98
N LEU A 56 -2.89 6.24 0.45
CA LEU A 56 -2.46 7.60 0.78
C LEU A 56 -2.74 7.94 2.24
N LYS A 57 -3.92 7.55 2.77
CA LYS A 57 -4.25 7.67 4.20
C LYS A 57 -3.25 6.92 5.07
N TRP A 58 -2.90 5.69 4.69
CA TRP A 58 -1.91 4.90 5.41
C TRP A 58 -0.53 5.58 5.47
N ILE A 59 -0.07 6.21 4.36
CA ILE A 59 1.17 7.00 4.35
C ILE A 59 1.09 8.17 5.34
N GLU A 60 -0.03 8.89 5.35
CA GLU A 60 -0.24 10.02 6.26
C GLU A 60 -0.21 9.56 7.73
N MET A 61 -0.91 8.47 8.05
CA MET A 61 -0.87 7.86 9.39
C MET A 61 0.56 7.46 9.80
N LYS A 62 1.36 6.90 8.88
CA LYS A 62 2.76 6.55 9.16
C LYS A 62 3.66 7.77 9.39
N LYS A 63 3.39 8.90 8.74
CA LYS A 63 4.14 10.14 8.95
C LYS A 63 3.80 10.83 10.28
N ASN A 64 2.53 10.71 10.71
CA ASN A 64 2.04 11.34 11.93
C ASN A 64 2.30 10.52 13.20
N LYS A 65 2.59 9.22 13.07
CA LYS A 65 3.02 8.35 14.18
C LYS A 65 4.50 8.64 14.47
N LYS A 66 4.74 9.72 15.22
CA LYS A 66 6.06 10.16 15.69
C LYS A 66 6.31 9.69 17.12
#